data_AF-A0A969G592-F1
#
_entry.id   AF-A0A969G592-F1
#
_cell.length_a   1.000
_cell.length_b   1.000
_cell.length_c   1.000
_cell.angle_alpha   90.00
_cell.angle_beta   90.00
_cell.angle_gamma   90.00
#
_symmetry.space_group_name_H-M   'P 1'
#
loop_
_entity.id
_entity.type
_entity.pdbx_description
1 polymer ?
#
loop_
_entity_poly.entity_id
_entity_poly.type
_entity_poly.pdbx_seq_one_letter_code
_entity_poly.pdbx_strand_id
1 'polypeptide(L)'
;MIDLGDAGELDGLIQTFRELAARGVDRLGFDFNEEPEQPDNSLTLTQQLYQKLIQPIQGYLTTENLILATDGTLNLLPFSGLMDDQGQLFGQRHTIRYLNSGRELLREDLHSKRSSSAPLILADPDYNLDGTTPTATDPKLLAKLGLATLDNDKPFSRAAGTDYLGTALGKKLRVAPYLRENALVSHLKNNPSPKVLVLATHGFHEELPTADDYQQLIINLLLCPQGQELEILQRNSNLCQSPLLKAAQNIQQQLDRNSEYKKLANFLRDFTPVLTEIVQNIEQNTHTDQTRQIFQNEDPMSRSGWPSPELMPGLKGKTSPQKPVTDYYSPKTW
;
A
#
# COMPACT_ATOMS: atom_id res chain seq x y z
N MET A 1 5.16 16.96 -26.25
CA MET A 1 4.17 16.33 -25.36
C MET A 1 3.19 15.60 -26.27
N ILE A 2 2.95 14.31 -26.01
CA ILE A 2 2.02 13.49 -26.81
C ILE A 2 0.76 13.38 -25.97
N ASP A 3 -0.38 13.70 -26.59
CA ASP A 3 -1.68 13.55 -25.97
C ASP A 3 -2.12 12.08 -26.07
N LEU A 4 -2.44 11.47 -24.92
CA LEU A 4 -2.86 10.07 -24.82
C LEU A 4 -4.39 9.93 -24.67
N GLY A 5 -5.14 11.04 -24.74
CA GLY A 5 -6.59 11.06 -24.62
C GLY A 5 -7.09 11.29 -23.19
N ASP A 6 -8.35 10.94 -22.97
CA ASP A 6 -9.03 11.19 -21.70
C ASP A 6 -8.47 10.31 -20.57
N ALA A 7 -8.11 10.95 -19.46
CA ALA A 7 -7.54 10.27 -18.30
C ALA A 7 -8.56 9.35 -17.61
N GLY A 8 -9.84 9.74 -17.56
CA GLY A 8 -10.88 8.93 -16.91
C GLY A 8 -11.15 7.62 -17.63
N GLU A 9 -11.13 7.64 -18.97
CA GLU A 9 -11.21 6.43 -19.78
C GLU A 9 -10.02 5.49 -19.52
N LEU A 10 -8.80 6.03 -19.50
CA LEU A 10 -7.58 5.26 -19.23
C LEU A 10 -7.57 4.68 -17.81
N ASP A 11 -7.95 5.48 -16.81
CA ASP A 11 -8.04 5.04 -15.42
C ASP A 11 -9.03 3.88 -15.27
N GLY A 12 -10.18 3.95 -15.94
CA GLY A 12 -11.18 2.87 -15.96
C GLY A 12 -10.66 1.58 -16.59
N LEU A 13 -9.91 1.68 -17.69
CA LEU A 13 -9.27 0.52 -18.34
C LEU A 13 -8.21 -0.12 -17.45
N ILE A 14 -7.36 0.68 -16.80
CA ILE A 14 -6.32 0.18 -15.89
C ILE A 14 -6.96 -0.48 -14.67
N GLN A 15 -8.03 0.11 -14.13
CA GLN A 15 -8.76 -0.47 -13.00
C GLN A 15 -9.36 -1.83 -13.37
N THR A 16 -10.05 -1.91 -14.51
CA THR A 16 -10.61 -3.16 -15.03
C THR A 16 -9.53 -4.22 -15.23
N PHE A 17 -8.36 -3.82 -15.75
CA PHE A 17 -7.23 -4.72 -15.96
C PHE A 17 -6.72 -5.29 -14.65
N ARG A 18 -6.58 -4.45 -13.63
CA ARG A 18 -6.14 -4.86 -12.30
C ARG A 18 -7.14 -5.81 -11.63
N GLU A 19 -8.43 -5.55 -11.77
CA GLU A 19 -9.47 -6.43 -11.24
C GLU A 19 -9.44 -7.82 -11.91
N LEU A 20 -9.25 -7.88 -13.24
CA LEU A 20 -9.11 -9.15 -13.95
C LEU A 20 -7.84 -9.89 -13.54
N ALA A 21 -6.70 -9.18 -13.45
CA ALA A 21 -5.45 -9.77 -13.00
C ALA A 21 -5.55 -10.30 -11.56
N ALA A 22 -6.24 -9.56 -10.67
CA ALA A 22 -6.47 -9.94 -9.28
C ALA A 22 -7.32 -11.21 -9.13
N ARG A 23 -8.32 -11.42 -10.00
CA ARG A 23 -9.12 -12.66 -10.02
C ARG A 23 -8.30 -13.91 -10.36
N GLY A 24 -7.16 -13.73 -11.03
CA GLY A 24 -6.19 -14.80 -11.26
C GLY A 24 -5.24 -15.07 -10.09
N VAL A 25 -5.24 -14.24 -9.03
CA VAL A 25 -4.26 -14.30 -7.92
C VAL A 25 -4.56 -15.45 -6.93
N ASP A 26 -5.78 -15.99 -6.90
CA ASP A 26 -6.07 -17.25 -6.19
C ASP A 26 -5.23 -18.43 -6.72
N ARG A 27 -4.57 -18.28 -7.88
CA ARG A 27 -3.70 -19.27 -8.53
C ARG A 27 -2.19 -19.02 -8.34
N LEU A 28 -1.78 -17.93 -7.68
CA LEU A 28 -0.34 -17.60 -7.52
C LEU A 28 0.37 -18.42 -6.43
N GLY A 29 -0.34 -19.36 -5.79
CA GLY A 29 0.25 -20.34 -4.88
C GLY A 29 -0.32 -21.73 -5.14
N PHE A 30 0.40 -22.53 -5.93
CA PHE A 30 0.22 -23.98 -6.06
C PHE A 30 -1.00 -24.47 -6.87
N ASP A 31 -1.10 -24.14 -8.16
CA ASP A 31 -1.55 -25.16 -9.13
C ASP A 31 -1.07 -24.82 -10.56
N PHE A 32 -0.27 -25.71 -11.16
CA PHE A 32 0.21 -25.58 -12.55
C PHE A 32 -0.57 -26.50 -13.52
N ASN A 33 -1.64 -27.18 -13.06
CA ASN A 33 -2.30 -28.24 -13.83
C ASN A 33 -3.72 -27.93 -14.33
N GLU A 34 -4.20 -26.70 -14.24
CA GLU A 34 -5.48 -26.32 -14.85
C GLU A 34 -5.27 -25.50 -16.13
N GLU A 35 -5.74 -26.03 -17.26
CA GLU A 35 -5.89 -25.26 -18.49
C GLU A 35 -6.88 -24.10 -18.25
N PRO A 36 -6.59 -22.88 -18.77
CA PRO A 36 -7.47 -21.75 -18.60
C PRO A 36 -8.79 -21.98 -19.35
N GLU A 37 -9.85 -22.29 -18.62
CA GLU A 37 -11.22 -22.22 -19.14
C GLU A 37 -11.65 -20.75 -19.30
N GLN A 38 -11.99 -20.41 -20.55
CA GLN A 38 -12.73 -19.23 -21.07
C GLN A 38 -11.87 -18.28 -21.96
N PRO A 39 -12.41 -17.84 -23.11
CA PRO A 39 -11.71 -16.93 -24.02
C PRO A 39 -11.55 -15.55 -23.39
N ASP A 40 -10.36 -15.01 -23.61
CA ASP A 40 -9.65 -14.15 -22.68
C ASP A 40 -9.96 -12.66 -22.91
N ASN A 41 -10.91 -12.11 -22.15
CA ASN A 41 -11.15 -10.66 -22.10
C ASN A 41 -9.90 -9.87 -21.65
N SER A 42 -8.89 -10.52 -21.05
CA SER A 42 -7.62 -9.87 -20.70
C SER A 42 -6.74 -9.62 -21.92
N LEU A 43 -6.76 -10.49 -22.93
CA LEU A 43 -6.02 -10.25 -24.19
C LEU A 43 -6.52 -8.98 -24.87
N THR A 44 -7.84 -8.80 -24.95
CA THR A 44 -8.41 -7.60 -25.58
C THR A 44 -8.12 -6.33 -24.80
N LEU A 45 -8.04 -6.40 -23.46
CA LEU A 45 -7.76 -5.26 -22.61
C LEU A 45 -6.28 -4.85 -22.61
N THR A 46 -5.36 -5.82 -22.58
CA THR A 46 -3.91 -5.54 -22.70
C THR A 46 -3.57 -4.90 -24.04
N GLN A 47 -4.22 -5.32 -25.12
CA GLN A 47 -4.09 -4.70 -26.45
C GLN A 47 -4.67 -3.29 -26.49
N GLN A 48 -5.87 -3.06 -25.93
CA GLN A 48 -6.44 -1.71 -25.86
C GLN A 48 -5.55 -0.73 -25.09
N LEU A 49 -4.99 -1.17 -23.95
CA LEU A 49 -4.05 -0.36 -23.17
C LEU A 49 -2.74 -0.11 -23.94
N TYR A 50 -2.23 -1.11 -24.67
CA TYR A 50 -1.06 -0.94 -25.54
C TYR A 50 -1.31 0.10 -26.65
N GLN A 51 -2.46 0.01 -27.33
CA GLN A 51 -2.84 0.93 -28.40
C GLN A 51 -2.97 2.38 -27.91
N LYS A 52 -3.48 2.60 -26.69
CA LYS A 52 -3.60 3.95 -26.13
C LYS A 52 -2.28 4.48 -25.56
N LEU A 53 -1.47 3.64 -24.92
CA LEU A 53 -0.30 4.09 -24.15
C LEU A 53 1.03 3.97 -24.91
N ILE A 54 1.22 2.87 -25.62
CA ILE A 54 2.51 2.52 -26.23
C ILE A 54 2.54 2.87 -27.71
N GLN A 55 1.48 2.54 -28.45
CA GLN A 55 1.43 2.78 -29.90
C GLN A 55 1.70 4.25 -30.30
N PRO A 56 1.18 5.28 -29.59
CA PRO A 56 1.46 6.68 -29.95
C PRO A 56 2.93 7.07 -29.80
N ILE A 57 3.66 6.35 -28.92
CA ILE A 57 5.06 6.64 -28.61
C ILE A 57 6.04 5.62 -29.19
N GLN A 58 5.54 4.56 -29.85
CA GLN A 58 6.34 3.42 -30.29
C GLN A 58 7.51 3.83 -31.21
N GLY A 59 7.30 4.83 -32.06
CA GLY A 59 8.34 5.38 -32.94
C GLY A 59 9.52 6.03 -32.20
N TYR A 60 9.36 6.39 -30.92
CA TYR A 60 10.41 6.96 -30.07
C TYR A 60 11.12 5.92 -29.22
N LEU A 61 10.60 4.69 -29.12
CA LEU A 61 11.17 3.61 -28.32
C LEU A 61 12.29 2.90 -29.08
N THR A 62 13.44 3.58 -29.20
CA THR A 62 14.61 3.10 -29.96
C THR A 62 15.50 2.14 -29.20
N THR A 63 15.28 1.96 -27.89
CA THR A 63 16.14 1.15 -27.02
C THR A 63 15.35 0.07 -26.29
N GLU A 64 16.04 -1.00 -25.92
CA GLU A 64 15.47 -2.09 -25.13
C GLU A 64 15.31 -1.70 -23.66
N ASN A 65 16.15 -0.81 -23.13
CA ASN A 65 16.12 -0.43 -21.72
C ASN A 65 15.30 0.85 -21.54
N LEU A 66 14.11 0.71 -20.97
CA LEU A 66 13.20 1.82 -20.73
C LEU A 66 13.18 2.20 -19.26
N ILE A 67 13.20 3.51 -19.00
CA ILE A 67 12.97 4.07 -17.67
C ILE A 67 11.64 4.82 -17.73
N LEU A 68 10.66 4.37 -16.94
CA LEU A 68 9.33 4.95 -16.86
C LEU A 68 9.18 5.72 -15.55
N ALA A 69 8.82 6.99 -15.65
CA ALA A 69 8.37 7.79 -14.51
C ALA A 69 6.91 8.17 -14.77
N THR A 70 5.99 7.42 -14.16
CA THR A 70 4.55 7.58 -14.36
C THR A 70 3.91 8.31 -13.19
N ASP A 71 2.71 8.84 -13.42
CA ASP A 71 1.92 9.53 -12.39
C ASP A 71 0.52 8.90 -12.29
N GLY A 72 -0.14 9.08 -11.16
CA GLY A 72 -1.48 8.57 -10.91
C GLY A 72 -1.60 7.06 -11.09
N THR A 73 -2.71 6.62 -11.71
CA THR A 73 -3.08 5.20 -11.90
C THR A 73 -2.07 4.43 -12.77
N LEU A 74 -1.29 5.12 -13.61
CA LEU A 74 -0.26 4.48 -14.43
C LEU A 74 0.86 3.85 -13.59
N ASN A 75 1.06 4.27 -12.34
CA ASN A 75 1.97 3.60 -11.41
C ASN A 75 1.55 2.15 -11.08
N LEU A 76 0.26 1.83 -11.27
CA LEU A 76 -0.31 0.53 -10.95
C LEU A 76 -0.33 -0.44 -12.14
N LEU A 77 0.07 0.04 -13.32
CA LEU A 77 0.02 -0.75 -14.56
C LEU A 77 1.34 -1.52 -14.76
N PRO A 78 1.31 -2.87 -14.84
CA PRO A 78 2.48 -3.64 -15.23
C PRO A 78 2.72 -3.53 -16.74
N PHE A 79 3.44 -2.49 -17.18
CA PHE A 79 3.69 -2.23 -18.61
C PHE A 79 4.28 -3.43 -19.36
N SER A 80 5.09 -4.26 -18.70
CA SER A 80 5.65 -5.47 -19.29
C SER A 80 4.59 -6.50 -19.72
N GLY A 81 3.40 -6.45 -19.11
CA GLY A 81 2.27 -7.32 -19.39
C GLY A 81 1.36 -6.85 -20.53
N LEU A 82 1.59 -5.65 -21.08
CA LEU A 82 0.83 -5.14 -22.22
C LEU A 82 1.20 -5.93 -23.48
N MET A 83 0.22 -6.18 -24.36
CA MET A 83 0.41 -6.91 -25.60
C MET A 83 0.18 -6.01 -26.81
N ASP A 84 1.02 -6.13 -27.84
CA ASP A 84 0.77 -5.46 -29.11
C ASP A 84 -0.34 -6.13 -29.93
N ASP A 85 -0.67 -5.53 -31.08
CA ASP A 85 -1.66 -6.05 -32.02
C ASP A 85 -1.29 -7.43 -32.59
N GLN A 86 -0.03 -7.86 -32.44
CA GLN A 86 0.48 -9.16 -32.84
C GLN A 86 0.51 -10.17 -31.67
N GLY A 87 0.04 -9.78 -30.49
CA GLY A 87 0.01 -10.60 -29.29
C GLY A 87 1.37 -10.79 -28.62
N GLN A 88 2.38 -9.96 -28.95
CA GLN A 88 3.68 -10.00 -28.28
C GLN A 88 3.67 -9.12 -27.05
N LEU A 89 4.26 -9.62 -25.96
CA LEU A 89 4.35 -8.89 -24.69
C LEU A 89 5.39 -7.77 -24.80
N PHE A 90 5.03 -6.57 -24.35
CA PHE A 90 5.92 -5.42 -24.33
C PHE A 90 7.20 -5.69 -23.52
N GLY A 91 7.08 -6.46 -22.43
CA GLY A 91 8.21 -6.89 -21.60
C GLY A 91 9.16 -7.90 -22.25
N GLN A 92 8.78 -8.54 -23.37
CA GLN A 92 9.71 -9.40 -24.12
C GLN A 92 10.71 -8.59 -24.93
N ARG A 93 10.31 -7.38 -25.37
CA ARG A 93 11.16 -6.48 -26.16
C ARG A 93 11.89 -5.46 -25.29
N HIS A 94 11.30 -5.07 -24.16
CA HIS A 94 11.81 -4.00 -23.33
C HIS A 94 12.06 -4.45 -21.90
N THR A 95 13.27 -4.16 -21.39
CA THR A 95 13.59 -4.19 -19.96
C THR A 95 13.14 -2.86 -19.35
N ILE A 96 12.16 -2.92 -18.45
CA ILE A 96 11.51 -1.74 -17.89
C ILE A 96 12.00 -1.50 -16.46
N ARG A 97 12.37 -0.26 -16.16
CA ARG A 97 12.71 0.23 -14.82
C ARG A 97 11.77 1.38 -14.47
N TYR A 98 11.29 1.42 -13.23
CA TYR A 98 10.35 2.45 -12.78
C TYR A 98 11.05 3.45 -11.86
N LEU A 99 10.69 4.72 -11.99
CA LEU A 99 11.07 5.81 -11.10
C LEU A 99 9.80 6.52 -10.63
N ASN A 100 9.84 7.13 -9.45
CA ASN A 100 8.75 8.00 -9.01
C ASN A 100 8.78 9.35 -9.75
N SER A 101 9.97 9.80 -10.14
CA SER A 101 10.13 11.01 -10.98
C SER A 101 11.48 11.03 -11.70
N GLY A 102 11.56 11.80 -12.79
CA GLY A 102 12.83 12.01 -13.51
C GLY A 102 13.95 12.63 -12.66
N ARG A 103 13.63 13.25 -11.51
CA ARG A 103 14.66 13.80 -10.60
C ARG A 103 15.56 12.72 -10.01
N GLU A 104 15.12 11.47 -9.99
CA GLU A 104 15.91 10.36 -9.48
C GLU A 104 17.13 10.05 -10.35
N LEU A 105 17.08 10.35 -11.66
CA LEU A 105 18.23 10.20 -12.56
C LEU A 105 19.39 11.11 -12.19
N LEU A 106 19.13 12.23 -11.52
CA LEU A 106 20.18 13.15 -11.07
C LEU A 106 20.95 12.63 -9.84
N ARG A 107 20.55 11.48 -9.28
CA ARG A 107 21.19 10.88 -8.10
C ARG A 107 22.29 9.87 -8.44
N GLU A 108 22.55 9.60 -9.73
CA GLU A 108 23.58 8.63 -10.15
C GLU A 108 24.98 8.95 -9.59
N ASP A 109 25.28 10.23 -9.33
CA ASP A 109 26.56 10.67 -8.75
C ASP A 109 26.69 10.41 -7.23
N LEU A 110 25.66 9.89 -6.55
CA LEU A 110 25.70 9.56 -5.12
C LEU A 110 26.30 8.17 -4.89
N HIS A 111 27.57 8.01 -5.25
CA HIS A 111 28.33 6.82 -4.85
C HIS A 111 28.56 6.83 -3.33
N SER A 112 27.86 5.94 -2.63
CA SER A 112 28.11 5.69 -1.21
C SER A 112 29.54 5.15 -1.03
N LYS A 113 30.34 5.85 -0.20
CA LYS A 113 31.67 5.38 0.21
C LYS A 113 31.64 4.23 1.23
N ARG A 114 30.47 3.77 1.67
CA ARG A 114 30.37 2.65 2.63
C ARG A 114 30.73 1.35 1.93
N SER A 115 31.59 0.57 2.59
CA SER A 115 31.80 -0.83 2.21
C SER A 115 30.51 -1.60 2.42
N SER A 116 30.12 -2.39 1.43
CA SER A 116 28.90 -3.16 1.47
C SER A 116 29.13 -4.51 2.16
N SER A 117 28.24 -4.88 3.08
CA SER A 117 28.34 -6.14 3.83
C SER A 117 27.85 -7.33 2.99
N ALA A 118 27.99 -8.55 3.53
CA ALA A 118 27.47 -9.75 2.88
C ALA A 118 25.95 -9.62 2.62
N PRO A 119 25.39 -10.33 1.63
CA PRO A 119 23.95 -10.39 1.43
C PRO A 119 23.20 -10.73 2.71
N LEU A 120 22.05 -10.11 2.93
CA LEU A 120 21.16 -10.38 4.06
C LEU A 120 19.85 -10.93 3.51
N ILE A 121 19.44 -12.09 4.01
CA ILE A 121 18.21 -12.77 3.60
C ILE A 121 17.38 -13.04 4.84
N LEU A 122 16.15 -12.52 4.85
CA LEU A 122 15.14 -12.71 5.88
C LEU A 122 13.89 -13.27 5.18
N ALA A 123 13.46 -14.47 5.58
CA ALA A 123 12.34 -15.15 4.92
C ALA A 123 11.46 -15.91 5.91
N ASP A 124 10.18 -16.11 5.57
CA ASP A 124 9.20 -16.85 6.38
C ASP A 124 9.21 -16.43 7.86
N PRO A 125 9.12 -15.13 8.19
CA PRO A 125 9.16 -14.69 9.59
C PRO A 125 7.99 -15.26 10.38
N ASP A 126 8.28 -15.65 11.63
CA ASP A 126 7.25 -16.07 12.57
C ASP A 126 6.68 -14.88 13.33
N TYR A 127 5.61 -14.30 12.82
CA TYR A 127 4.92 -13.18 13.44
C TYR A 127 4.26 -13.52 14.79
N ASN A 128 4.23 -14.80 15.20
CA ASN A 128 3.68 -15.27 16.48
C ASN A 128 4.75 -15.69 17.50
N LEU A 129 6.02 -15.32 17.26
CA LEU A 129 7.21 -15.63 18.07
C LEU A 129 7.01 -15.65 19.60
N ASP A 130 6.27 -14.67 20.14
CA ASP A 130 6.15 -14.49 21.58
C ASP A 130 5.02 -15.31 22.20
N GLY A 131 4.26 -16.10 21.42
CA GLY A 131 3.04 -16.79 21.86
C GLY A 131 1.93 -15.85 22.36
N THR A 132 2.20 -14.55 22.40
CA THR A 132 1.27 -13.49 22.68
C THR A 132 0.64 -13.08 21.36
N THR A 133 -0.62 -13.48 21.17
CA THR A 133 -1.59 -12.50 20.66
C THR A 133 -1.40 -11.26 21.53
N PRO A 134 -1.26 -10.04 20.97
CA PRO A 134 -1.15 -8.84 21.78
C PRO A 134 -2.37 -8.77 22.68
N THR A 135 -2.22 -9.25 23.92
CA THR A 135 -3.31 -9.29 24.87
C THR A 135 -3.38 -7.89 25.42
N ALA A 136 -4.26 -7.10 24.81
CA ALA A 136 -4.62 -5.75 25.21
C ALA A 136 -3.44 -4.78 25.39
N THR A 137 -2.84 -4.35 24.28
CA THR A 137 -2.43 -2.94 24.21
C THR A 137 -3.71 -2.11 24.15
N ASP A 138 -3.84 -1.06 24.97
CA ASP A 138 -5.02 -0.17 24.99
C ASP A 138 -5.47 0.13 23.54
N PRO A 139 -6.70 -0.24 23.13
CA PRO A 139 -7.20 -0.01 21.78
C PRO A 139 -7.04 1.45 21.33
N LYS A 140 -7.06 2.38 22.30
CA LYS A 140 -6.81 3.81 22.06
C LYS A 140 -5.36 4.11 21.69
N LEU A 141 -4.39 3.32 22.15
CA LEU A 141 -2.97 3.44 21.82
C LEU A 141 -2.67 2.88 20.42
N LEU A 142 -3.27 1.76 20.05
CA LEU A 142 -3.17 1.17 18.71
C LEU A 142 -3.78 2.10 17.64
N ALA A 143 -4.95 2.68 17.92
CA ALA A 143 -5.56 3.70 17.07
C ALA A 143 -4.73 4.98 16.95
N LYS A 144 -4.10 5.41 18.05
CA LYS A 144 -3.19 6.58 18.07
C LYS A 144 -1.93 6.40 17.22
N LEU A 145 -1.44 5.17 17.08
CA LEU A 145 -0.20 4.88 16.34
C LEU A 145 -0.42 4.65 14.84
N GLY A 146 -1.64 4.79 14.32
CA GLY A 146 -1.96 4.37 12.96
C GLY A 146 -1.81 2.84 12.76
N LEU A 147 -1.78 2.10 13.86
CA LEU A 147 -1.63 0.64 13.93
C LEU A 147 -2.97 -0.04 14.31
N ALA A 148 -4.07 0.71 14.40
CA ALA A 148 -5.42 0.18 14.63
C ALA A 148 -5.90 -0.75 13.52
N THR A 149 -5.23 -0.75 12.37
CA THR A 149 -5.55 -1.61 11.22
C THR A 149 -4.90 -2.99 11.35
N LEU A 150 -4.04 -3.19 12.35
CA LEU A 150 -3.67 -4.51 12.84
C LEU A 150 -4.77 -4.99 13.77
N ASP A 151 -5.82 -5.52 13.16
CA ASP A 151 -6.86 -6.24 13.88
C ASP A 151 -6.17 -7.34 14.71
N ASN A 152 -6.15 -7.19 16.04
CA ASN A 152 -5.55 -8.18 16.95
C ASN A 152 -6.22 -9.55 16.83
N ASP A 153 -7.39 -9.61 16.17
CA ASP A 153 -8.13 -10.84 15.91
C ASP A 153 -7.56 -11.68 14.76
N LYS A 154 -6.63 -11.14 13.94
CA LYS A 154 -5.91 -11.90 12.91
C LYS A 154 -4.41 -11.56 12.90
N PRO A 155 -3.60 -12.16 13.80
CA PRO A 155 -2.16 -12.07 13.65
C PRO A 155 -1.76 -12.56 12.27
N PHE A 156 -0.79 -11.88 11.64
CA PHE A 156 -0.20 -12.38 10.41
C PHE A 156 0.28 -13.81 10.62
N SER A 157 -0.22 -14.73 9.80
CA SER A 157 0.37 -16.06 9.77
C SER A 157 1.77 -15.97 9.16
N ARG A 158 2.61 -16.95 9.46
CA ARG A 158 3.86 -17.15 8.75
C ARG A 158 3.66 -17.08 7.23
N ALA A 159 4.62 -16.47 6.54
CA ALA A 159 4.65 -16.43 5.08
C ALA A 159 5.16 -17.77 4.52
N ALA A 160 4.45 -18.86 4.83
CA ALA A 160 4.85 -20.21 4.48
C ALA A 160 5.09 -20.35 2.97
N GLY A 161 6.17 -21.04 2.59
CA GLY A 161 6.63 -21.15 1.20
C GLY A 161 7.69 -20.12 0.80
N THR A 162 7.79 -18.98 1.50
CA THR A 162 8.89 -18.03 1.30
C THR A 162 10.23 -18.54 1.85
N ASP A 163 10.20 -19.54 2.75
CA ASP A 163 11.38 -20.24 3.26
C ASP A 163 12.13 -21.00 2.15
N TYR A 164 11.40 -21.56 1.19
CA TYR A 164 11.99 -22.17 -0.01
C TYR A 164 12.80 -21.13 -0.81
N LEU A 165 12.22 -19.94 -1.04
CA LEU A 165 12.88 -18.85 -1.74
C LEU A 165 14.11 -18.36 -0.97
N GLY A 166 13.97 -18.13 0.34
CA GLY A 166 15.08 -17.74 1.21
C GLY A 166 16.22 -18.74 1.20
N THR A 167 15.90 -20.04 1.28
CA THR A 167 16.88 -21.14 1.24
C THR A 167 17.58 -21.24 -0.13
N ALA A 168 16.82 -21.15 -1.23
CA ALA A 168 17.37 -21.20 -2.57
C ALA A 168 18.32 -20.03 -2.86
N LEU A 169 17.92 -18.82 -2.44
CA LEU A 169 18.77 -17.64 -2.57
C LEU A 169 19.99 -17.70 -1.65
N GLY A 170 19.85 -18.23 -0.43
CA GLY A 170 20.98 -18.45 0.47
C GLY A 170 22.07 -19.32 -0.14
N LYS A 171 21.68 -20.43 -0.79
CA LYS A 171 22.62 -21.29 -1.54
C LYS A 171 23.29 -20.54 -2.69
N LYS A 172 22.51 -19.78 -3.49
CA LYS A 172 23.03 -19.04 -4.65
C LYS A 172 23.98 -17.92 -4.26
N LEU A 173 23.66 -17.19 -3.19
CA LEU A 173 24.42 -16.05 -2.68
C LEU A 173 25.50 -16.47 -1.66
N ARG A 174 25.57 -17.77 -1.32
CA ARG A 174 26.52 -18.36 -0.36
C ARG A 174 26.45 -17.67 1.01
N VAL A 175 25.25 -17.40 1.48
CA VAL A 175 24.97 -16.86 2.81
C VAL A 175 23.86 -17.66 3.48
N ALA A 176 23.91 -17.79 4.80
CA ALA A 176 22.84 -18.41 5.58
C ALA A 176 21.64 -17.43 5.66
N PRO A 177 20.42 -17.85 5.26
CA PRO A 177 19.22 -17.04 5.48
C PRO A 177 18.77 -17.11 6.94
N TYR A 178 18.15 -16.02 7.40
CA TYR A 178 17.40 -15.99 8.65
C TYR A 178 15.95 -16.38 8.36
N LEU A 179 15.47 -17.44 9.01
CA LEU A 179 14.15 -18.02 8.79
C LEU A 179 13.33 -18.02 10.09
N ARG A 180 12.01 -17.93 9.98
CA ARG A 180 11.05 -18.19 11.08
C ARG A 180 11.34 -17.35 12.31
N GLU A 181 11.51 -17.98 13.47
CA GLU A 181 11.82 -17.33 14.73
C GLU A 181 13.11 -16.49 14.69
N ASN A 182 14.01 -16.77 13.75
CA ASN A 182 15.26 -16.02 13.59
C ASN A 182 15.16 -14.89 12.56
N ALA A 183 14.05 -14.76 11.83
CA ALA A 183 13.86 -13.66 10.88
C ALA A 183 13.41 -12.38 11.61
N LEU A 184 14.36 -11.73 12.27
CA LEU A 184 14.14 -10.62 13.20
C LEU A 184 14.55 -9.26 12.61
N VAL A 185 13.85 -8.19 13.03
CA VAL A 185 14.20 -6.80 12.66
C VAL A 185 15.60 -6.40 13.12
N SER A 186 16.11 -7.02 14.19
CA SER A 186 17.45 -6.76 14.72
C SER A 186 18.53 -6.99 13.67
N HIS A 187 18.36 -7.97 12.77
CA HIS A 187 19.30 -8.22 11.67
C HIS A 187 19.32 -7.09 10.64
N LEU A 188 18.19 -6.41 10.41
CA LEU A 188 18.15 -5.23 9.54
C LEU A 188 18.83 -4.02 10.17
N LYS A 189 18.55 -3.78 11.45
CA LYS A 189 19.10 -2.64 12.20
C LYS A 189 20.61 -2.74 12.37
N ASN A 190 21.12 -3.94 12.63
CA ASN A 190 22.51 -4.17 12.99
C ASN A 190 23.41 -4.48 11.79
N ASN A 191 22.87 -4.61 10.58
CA ASN A 191 23.64 -4.93 9.38
C ASN A 191 23.49 -3.83 8.31
N PRO A 192 24.11 -2.66 8.51
CA PRO A 192 23.96 -1.54 7.59
C PRO A 192 24.61 -1.87 6.24
N SER A 193 23.87 -1.59 5.16
CA SER A 193 24.35 -1.64 3.77
C SER A 193 24.75 -3.05 3.25
N PRO A 194 23.86 -4.06 3.32
CA PRO A 194 24.09 -5.34 2.64
C PRO A 194 24.18 -5.15 1.12
N LYS A 195 25.07 -5.90 0.46
CA LYS A 195 25.18 -5.90 -1.01
C LYS A 195 23.88 -6.27 -1.70
N VAL A 196 23.11 -7.16 -1.09
CA VAL A 196 21.79 -7.59 -1.52
C VAL A 196 20.95 -7.75 -0.26
N LEU A 197 19.77 -7.13 -0.23
CA LEU A 197 18.77 -7.33 0.81
C LEU A 197 17.61 -8.11 0.22
N VAL A 198 17.29 -9.26 0.82
CA VAL A 198 16.13 -10.08 0.45
C VAL A 198 15.18 -10.13 1.64
N LEU A 199 13.96 -9.62 1.43
CA LEU A 199 12.86 -9.74 2.37
C LEU A 199 11.76 -10.57 1.70
N ALA A 200 11.61 -11.81 2.15
CA ALA A 200 10.60 -12.72 1.63
C ALA A 200 9.51 -12.90 2.69
N THR A 201 8.57 -11.96 2.70
CA THR A 201 7.39 -11.93 3.57
C THR A 201 6.13 -11.95 2.71
N HIS A 202 4.94 -12.08 3.31
CA HIS A 202 3.71 -11.79 2.58
C HIS A 202 3.55 -10.28 2.40
N GLY A 203 2.77 -9.87 1.39
CA GLY A 203 2.30 -8.50 1.28
C GLY A 203 1.30 -8.16 2.39
N PHE A 204 1.01 -6.88 2.54
CA PHE A 204 -0.11 -6.41 3.35
C PHE A 204 -1.17 -5.83 2.42
N HIS A 205 -2.41 -6.27 2.58
CA HIS A 205 -3.56 -5.68 1.91
C HIS A 205 -4.59 -5.36 2.99
N GLU A 206 -4.97 -4.09 3.07
CA GLU A 206 -6.09 -3.64 3.88
C GLU A 206 -7.26 -3.40 2.93
N GLU A 207 -8.35 -4.15 3.12
CA GLU A 207 -9.61 -3.84 2.45
C GLU A 207 -10.12 -2.51 3.04
N LEU A 208 -10.04 -1.45 2.24
CA LEU A 208 -10.59 -0.16 2.64
C LEU A 208 -12.10 -0.31 2.83
N PRO A 209 -12.67 0.24 3.91
CA PRO A 209 -14.10 0.21 4.11
C PRO A 209 -14.89 0.72 2.92
N THR A 210 -15.85 -0.08 2.47
CA THR A 210 -16.75 0.25 1.38
C THR A 210 -17.89 1.15 1.84
N ALA A 211 -18.63 1.73 0.90
CA ALA A 211 -19.84 2.50 1.23
C ALA A 211 -20.87 1.68 2.02
N ASP A 212 -20.97 0.37 1.75
CA ASP A 212 -21.91 -0.53 2.40
C ASP A 212 -21.52 -0.79 3.86
N ASP A 213 -20.23 -0.82 4.18
CA ASP A 213 -19.74 -0.95 5.57
C ASP A 213 -20.17 0.24 6.43
N TYR A 214 -20.05 1.46 5.88
CA TYR A 214 -20.54 2.66 6.57
C TYR A 214 -22.06 2.67 6.72
N GLN A 215 -22.80 2.22 5.70
CA GLN A 215 -24.25 2.09 5.78
C GLN A 215 -24.67 1.08 6.85
N GLN A 216 -24.01 -0.08 6.91
CA GLN A 216 -24.30 -1.12 7.88
C GLN A 216 -24.01 -0.66 9.30
N LEU A 217 -22.92 0.08 9.52
CA LEU A 217 -22.63 0.69 10.82
C LEU A 217 -23.73 1.68 11.23
N ILE A 218 -24.19 2.53 10.31
CA ILE A 218 -25.26 3.50 10.61
C ILE A 218 -26.58 2.78 10.91
N ILE A 219 -26.92 1.73 10.16
CA ILE A 219 -28.09 0.88 10.43
C ILE A 219 -27.98 0.24 11.82
N ASN A 220 -26.80 -0.27 12.19
CA ASN A 220 -26.58 -0.83 13.52
C ASN A 220 -26.77 0.21 14.63
N LEU A 221 -26.32 1.45 14.42
CA LEU A 221 -26.55 2.55 15.36
C LEU A 221 -28.03 2.91 15.48
N LEU A 222 -28.79 2.88 14.37
CA LEU A 222 -30.22 3.17 14.36
C LEU A 222 -31.06 2.09 15.06
N LEU A 223 -30.60 0.84 15.01
CA LEU A 223 -31.33 -0.33 15.55
C LEU A 223 -30.89 -0.71 16.96
N CYS A 224 -29.80 -0.14 17.48
CA CYS A 224 -29.26 -0.53 18.77
C CYS A 224 -30.15 -0.06 19.94
N PRO A 225 -30.15 -0.79 21.07
CA PRO A 225 -30.74 -0.30 22.32
C PRO A 225 -30.04 0.97 22.81
N GLN A 226 -30.81 1.88 23.41
CA GLN A 226 -30.28 3.14 23.98
C GLN A 226 -29.10 2.86 24.93
N GLY A 227 -28.00 3.56 24.70
CA GLY A 227 -26.77 3.48 25.51
C GLY A 227 -25.70 2.54 24.95
N GLN A 228 -25.97 1.80 23.87
CA GLN A 228 -25.00 0.91 23.21
C GLN A 228 -24.27 1.56 22.01
N GLU A 229 -24.64 2.79 21.65
CA GLU A 229 -24.11 3.50 20.48
C GLU A 229 -22.59 3.67 20.56
N LEU A 230 -22.09 4.07 21.74
CA LEU A 230 -20.65 4.26 21.98
C LEU A 230 -19.87 2.94 21.96
N GLU A 231 -20.46 1.84 22.42
CA GLU A 231 -19.84 0.51 22.39
C GLU A 231 -19.74 -0.01 20.95
N ILE A 232 -20.77 0.22 20.13
CA ILE A 232 -20.76 -0.11 18.70
C ILE A 232 -19.70 0.71 17.96
N LEU A 233 -19.60 2.02 18.23
CA LEU A 233 -18.56 2.86 17.63
C LEU A 233 -17.15 2.45 18.06
N GLN A 234 -16.96 2.07 19.32
CA GLN A 234 -15.67 1.57 19.81
C GLN A 234 -15.26 0.26 19.15
N ARG A 235 -16.21 -0.65 18.92
CA ARG A 235 -15.96 -1.91 18.20
C ARG A 235 -15.69 -1.71 16.71
N ASN A 236 -16.12 -0.58 16.14
CA ASN A 236 -15.97 -0.24 14.72
C ASN A 236 -15.14 1.04 14.55
N SER A 237 -14.08 1.21 15.34
CA SER A 237 -13.26 2.43 15.32
C SER A 237 -12.56 2.66 13.98
N ASN A 238 -12.29 1.59 13.22
CA ASN A 238 -11.77 1.64 11.86
C ASN A 238 -12.71 2.36 10.88
N LEU A 239 -14.03 2.30 11.13
CA LEU A 239 -15.06 2.97 10.35
C LEU A 239 -15.36 4.39 10.85
N CYS A 240 -14.79 4.83 11.98
CA CYS A 240 -15.02 6.16 12.56
C CYS A 240 -14.13 7.23 11.91
N GLN A 241 -14.25 7.39 10.60
CA GLN A 241 -13.50 8.32 9.77
C GLN A 241 -14.43 9.31 9.05
N SER A 242 -13.88 10.35 8.44
CA SER A 242 -14.63 11.34 7.64
C SER A 242 -15.71 10.78 6.68
N PRO A 243 -15.53 9.62 5.99
CA PRO A 243 -16.58 9.03 5.15
C PRO A 243 -17.85 8.62 5.92
N LEU A 244 -17.74 8.23 7.19
CA LEU A 244 -18.90 7.89 8.04
C LEU A 244 -19.83 9.09 8.22
N LEU A 245 -19.26 10.29 8.38
CA LEU A 245 -20.04 11.53 8.52
C LEU A 245 -20.85 11.81 7.24
N LYS A 246 -20.25 11.59 6.07
CA LYS A 246 -20.94 11.72 4.77
C LYS A 246 -22.05 10.68 4.63
N ALA A 247 -21.78 9.43 5.02
CA ALA A 247 -22.78 8.36 4.99
C ALA A 247 -23.96 8.67 5.94
N ALA A 248 -23.68 9.17 7.15
CA ALA A 248 -24.70 9.54 8.13
C ALA A 248 -25.60 10.68 7.62
N GLN A 249 -25.01 11.71 6.99
CA GLN A 249 -25.76 12.81 6.37
C GLN A 249 -26.64 12.31 5.21
N ASN A 250 -26.12 11.44 4.35
CA ASN A 250 -26.87 10.87 3.23
C ASN A 250 -28.08 10.06 3.72
N ILE A 251 -27.88 9.19 4.72
CA ILE A 251 -28.97 8.40 5.31
C ILE A 251 -29.98 9.30 6.02
N GLN A 252 -29.53 10.30 6.79
CA GLN A 252 -30.43 11.25 7.43
C GLN A 252 -31.33 11.97 6.40
N GLN A 253 -30.76 12.46 5.29
CA GLN A 253 -31.52 13.09 4.20
C GLN A 253 -32.52 12.14 3.54
N GLN A 254 -32.19 10.85 3.42
CA GLN A 254 -33.11 9.84 2.91
C GLN A 254 -34.27 9.58 3.89
N LEU A 255 -34.00 9.48 5.18
CA LEU A 255 -35.02 9.27 6.21
C LEU A 255 -35.95 10.49 6.35
N ASP A 256 -35.44 11.71 6.20
CA ASP A 256 -36.23 12.94 6.24
C ASP A 256 -37.29 13.02 5.12
N ARG A 257 -37.13 12.26 4.02
CA ARG A 257 -38.11 12.21 2.90
C ARG A 257 -39.36 11.40 3.22
N ASN A 258 -39.31 10.48 4.19
CA ASN A 258 -40.45 9.66 4.58
C ASN A 258 -40.92 10.06 5.98
N SER A 259 -42.19 10.50 6.09
CA SER A 259 -42.78 10.91 7.36
C SER A 259 -42.79 9.81 8.43
N GLU A 260 -42.72 8.54 8.04
CA GLU A 260 -42.67 7.39 8.94
C GLU A 260 -41.34 7.26 9.71
N TYR A 261 -40.23 7.77 9.14
CA TYR A 261 -38.89 7.62 9.72
C TYR A 261 -38.35 8.87 10.43
N LYS A 262 -39.21 9.87 10.68
CA LYS A 262 -38.84 11.13 11.36
C LYS A 262 -38.12 10.93 12.69
N LYS A 263 -38.48 9.89 13.46
CA LYS A 263 -37.82 9.59 14.75
C LYS A 263 -36.36 9.19 14.56
N LEU A 264 -36.07 8.37 13.54
CA LEU A 264 -34.72 7.91 13.20
C LEU A 264 -33.88 9.05 12.60
N ALA A 265 -34.49 9.89 11.76
CA ALA A 265 -33.84 11.07 11.20
C ALA A 265 -33.45 12.09 12.29
N ASN A 266 -34.33 12.32 13.27
CA ASN A 266 -34.01 13.18 14.42
C ASN A 266 -32.89 12.59 15.28
N PHE A 267 -32.90 11.28 15.53
CA PHE A 267 -31.81 10.62 16.25
C PHE A 267 -30.46 10.84 15.57
N LEU A 268 -30.35 10.60 14.25
CA LEU A 268 -29.09 10.85 13.53
C LEU A 268 -28.70 12.32 13.57
N ARG A 269 -29.66 13.25 13.47
CA ARG A 269 -29.41 14.68 13.56
C ARG A 269 -28.82 15.07 14.93
N ASP A 270 -29.37 14.53 16.01
CA ASP A 270 -28.94 14.80 17.37
C ASP A 270 -27.61 14.08 17.71
N PHE A 271 -27.35 12.94 17.08
CA PHE A 271 -26.13 12.14 17.29
C PHE A 271 -24.95 12.58 16.39
N THR A 272 -25.20 13.31 15.30
CA THR A 272 -24.17 13.80 14.36
C THR A 272 -23.08 14.64 15.04
N PRO A 273 -23.37 15.57 15.98
CA PRO A 273 -22.35 16.31 16.71
C PRO A 273 -21.40 15.39 17.50
N VAL A 274 -21.95 14.37 18.16
CA VAL A 274 -21.18 13.38 18.93
C VAL A 274 -20.30 12.54 18.01
N LEU A 275 -20.84 12.07 16.88
CA LEU A 275 -20.07 11.38 15.84
C LEU A 275 -18.94 12.26 15.30
N THR A 276 -19.20 13.54 15.07
CA THR A 276 -18.21 14.49 14.55
C THR A 276 -17.06 14.67 15.54
N GLU A 277 -17.35 14.81 16.83
CA GLU A 277 -16.34 14.92 17.87
C GLU A 277 -15.48 13.65 17.97
N ILE A 278 -16.10 12.46 17.88
CA ILE A 278 -15.38 11.18 17.88
C ILE A 278 -14.45 11.07 16.66
N VAL A 279 -14.94 11.35 15.46
CA VAL A 279 -14.15 11.30 14.23
C VAL A 279 -12.99 12.28 14.28
N GLN A 280 -13.24 13.53 14.69
CA GLN A 280 -12.19 14.55 14.81
C GLN A 280 -11.13 14.17 15.86
N ASN A 281 -11.54 13.61 17.00
CA ASN A 281 -10.61 13.14 18.02
C ASN A 281 -9.75 11.98 17.50
N ILE A 282 -10.31 11.06 16.71
CA ILE A 282 -9.55 9.96 16.11
C ILE A 282 -8.56 10.51 15.07
N GLU A 283 -9.00 11.39 14.18
CA GLU A 283 -8.19 11.97 13.09
C GLU A 283 -7.10 12.94 13.59
N GLN A 284 -7.30 13.65 14.70
CA GLN A 284 -6.28 14.54 15.27
C GLN A 284 -5.22 13.79 16.08
N ASN A 285 -5.60 12.67 16.71
CA ASN A 285 -4.70 11.86 17.52
C ASN A 285 -3.79 10.92 16.70
N THR A 286 -4.07 10.69 15.42
CA THR A 286 -3.17 9.96 14.50
C THR A 286 -1.98 10.79 14.04
N HIS A 287 -2.02 12.13 14.21
CA HIS A 287 -0.97 13.04 13.72
C HIS A 287 0.08 13.45 14.77
N THR A 288 -0.09 13.10 16.05
CA THR A 288 0.80 13.56 17.12
C THR A 288 1.26 12.42 18.01
N ASP A 289 2.56 12.12 17.88
CA ASP A 289 3.43 11.43 18.84
C ASP A 289 3.33 9.89 19.02
N GLN A 290 4.52 9.27 19.08
CA GLN A 290 4.93 8.09 19.89
C GLN A 290 5.70 6.95 19.20
N THR A 291 6.57 7.24 18.22
CA THR A 291 7.47 6.22 17.62
C THR A 291 8.69 5.83 18.49
N ARG A 292 8.74 6.13 19.81
CA ARG A 292 9.98 5.94 20.61
C ARG A 292 10.00 4.81 21.62
N GLN A 293 8.87 4.19 21.97
CA GLN A 293 8.84 3.17 23.04
C GLN A 293 8.64 1.71 22.57
N ILE A 294 8.30 1.46 21.30
CA ILE A 294 8.01 0.10 20.80
C ILE A 294 9.29 -0.71 20.48
N PHE A 295 10.47 -0.08 20.43
CA PHE A 295 11.65 -0.66 19.78
C PHE A 295 12.67 -1.36 20.70
N GLN A 296 12.26 -1.86 21.87
CA GLN A 296 13.17 -2.57 22.79
C GLN A 296 13.05 -4.10 22.77
N ASN A 297 11.97 -4.68 22.20
CA ASN A 297 11.81 -6.13 22.09
C ASN A 297 12.19 -6.64 20.68
N GLU A 298 12.71 -7.87 20.61
CA GLU A 298 12.95 -8.54 19.33
C GLU A 298 11.60 -8.80 18.65
N ASP A 299 11.41 -8.21 17.45
CA ASP A 299 10.15 -8.26 16.70
C ASP A 299 10.38 -9.02 15.38
N PRO A 300 9.55 -10.02 15.05
CA PRO A 300 9.56 -10.67 13.74
C PRO A 300 9.23 -9.66 12.65
N MET A 301 10.25 -9.25 11.88
CA MET A 301 10.13 -8.42 10.66
C MET A 301 9.03 -7.35 10.68
N SER A 302 8.87 -6.71 11.85
CA SER A 302 7.89 -5.70 12.24
C SER A 302 6.43 -6.11 12.02
N ARG A 303 5.75 -6.51 13.10
CA ARG A 303 4.27 -6.60 13.16
C ARG A 303 3.60 -5.28 12.74
N SER A 304 4.26 -4.15 13.01
CA SER A 304 3.88 -2.79 12.63
C SER A 304 4.59 -2.36 11.34
N GLY A 305 3.85 -1.95 10.31
CA GLY A 305 4.41 -1.55 9.00
C GLY A 305 5.65 -0.63 9.06
N TRP A 306 6.48 -0.71 8.02
CA TRP A 306 7.72 0.05 7.94
C TRP A 306 7.46 1.57 7.89
N PRO A 307 8.11 2.37 8.77
CA PRO A 307 7.99 3.83 8.69
C PRO A 307 8.76 4.38 7.49
N SER A 308 8.31 5.53 6.98
CA SER A 308 8.97 6.30 5.91
C SER A 308 10.48 6.52 6.19
N PRO A 309 11.34 6.56 5.15
CA PRO A 309 12.80 6.69 5.29
C PRO A 309 13.28 7.86 6.14
N GLU A 310 12.46 8.91 6.26
CA GLU A 310 12.73 10.12 7.05
C GLU A 310 12.77 9.88 8.57
N LEU A 311 12.21 8.77 9.04
CA LEU A 311 12.06 8.43 10.46
C LEU A 311 13.11 7.42 10.97
N MET A 312 14.04 6.97 10.12
CA MET A 312 15.12 6.05 10.51
C MET A 312 16.38 6.81 10.98
N PRO A 313 16.80 6.70 12.27
CA PRO A 313 18.03 7.31 12.73
C PRO A 313 19.23 6.57 12.14
N GLY A 314 19.84 7.13 11.09
CA GLY A 314 20.99 6.56 10.39
C GLY A 314 20.98 6.74 8.86
N LEU A 315 19.82 7.11 8.30
CA LEU A 315 19.60 7.41 6.88
C LEU A 315 19.47 8.93 6.62
N LYS A 316 20.03 9.79 7.48
CA LYS A 316 20.21 11.21 7.14
C LYS A 316 21.31 11.32 6.08
N GLY A 317 20.93 11.22 4.81
CA GLY A 317 21.68 11.83 3.74
C GLY A 317 21.87 13.31 4.12
N LYS A 318 23.12 13.75 4.26
CA LYS A 318 23.41 15.17 4.49
C LYS A 318 22.75 15.95 3.36
N THR A 319 21.70 16.71 3.69
CA THR A 319 21.19 17.74 2.80
C THR A 319 22.35 18.67 2.47
N SER A 320 22.67 18.81 1.18
CA SER A 320 23.65 19.79 0.73
C SER A 320 23.31 21.17 1.31
N PRO A 321 24.31 21.96 1.73
CA PRO A 321 24.05 23.31 2.23
C PRO A 321 23.36 24.12 1.13
N GLN A 322 22.16 24.62 1.43
CA GLN A 322 21.47 25.60 0.61
C GLN A 322 22.39 26.82 0.46
N LYS A 323 22.92 27.04 -0.75
CA LYS A 323 23.45 28.35 -1.11
C LYS A 323 22.26 29.32 -1.24
N PRO A 324 22.35 30.52 -0.65
CA PRO A 324 21.28 31.51 -0.76
C PRO A 324 21.05 31.88 -2.23
N VAL A 325 19.78 31.94 -2.60
CA VAL A 325 19.29 32.43 -3.88
C VAL A 325 19.65 33.91 -3.97
N THR A 326 20.58 34.26 -4.85
CA THR A 326 20.76 35.63 -5.33
C THR A 326 20.11 35.74 -6.70
N ASP A 327 19.10 36.61 -6.77
CA ASP A 327 18.43 37.06 -7.98
C ASP A 327 19.44 37.45 -9.07
N TYR A 328 19.35 36.82 -10.23
CA TYR A 328 19.71 37.47 -11.50
C TYR A 328 18.81 36.96 -12.61
N TYR A 329 17.77 37.75 -12.87
CA TYR A 329 17.20 37.93 -14.19
C TYR A 329 18.31 38.40 -15.14
N SER A 330 18.55 37.68 -16.24
CA SER A 330 18.89 38.31 -17.52
C SER A 330 18.65 37.33 -18.68
N PRO A 331 17.90 37.71 -19.72
CA PRO A 331 17.63 36.86 -20.88
C PRO A 331 18.67 37.11 -21.99
N LYS A 332 19.20 36.06 -22.61
CA LYS A 332 19.79 36.06 -23.97
C LYS A 332 19.64 34.64 -24.54
N THR A 333 18.92 34.40 -25.66
CA THR A 333 19.43 34.41 -27.05
C THR A 333 20.80 33.72 -27.13
N TRP A 334 20.96 32.57 -27.79
CA TRP A 334 20.58 32.17 -29.15
C TRP A 334 20.05 30.74 -29.24
#